data_AF-A0A662J5I1-F1
#
_entry.id   AF-A0A662J5I1-F1
#
_cell.length_a   1.000
_cell.length_b   1.000
_cell.length_c   1.000
_cell.angle_alpha   90.00
_cell.angle_beta   90.00
_cell.angle_gamma   90.00
#
_symmetry.space_group_name_H-M   'P 1'
#
loop_
_entity.id
_entity.type
_entity.pdbx_description
1 polymer ?
#
loop_
_entity_poly.entity_id
_entity_poly.type
_entity_poly.pdbx_seq_one_letter_code
_entity_poly.pdbx_strand_id
1 'polypeptide(L)'
;SLGANVLSYEEKATCCGATAMKWPWVLEALSPVSRLKVTSMVDADADLILVMCTACQLMIDKTQYQMRDLGELDKVIPVLHVSQLVGLALGFHPVEDVGLHLHLVPPKDLSATSIKGLFKEA
;
A
#
# COMPACT_ATOMS: atom_id res chain seq x y z
N SER A 1 12.15 -14.12 11.03
CA SER A 1 11.08 -13.14 10.78
C SER A 1 11.74 -11.78 10.53
N LEU A 2 11.20 -10.93 9.64
CA LEU A 2 11.73 -9.59 9.37
C LEU A 2 11.40 -8.56 10.48
N GLY A 3 10.93 -9.01 11.65
CA GLY A 3 10.55 -8.15 12.78
C GLY A 3 9.23 -7.38 12.61
N ALA A 4 8.45 -7.66 11.56
CA ALA A 4 7.13 -7.05 11.35
C ALA A 4 6.03 -7.77 12.15
N ASN A 5 5.03 -7.01 12.61
CA ASN A 5 3.80 -7.54 13.18
C ASN A 5 2.71 -7.61 12.10
N VAL A 6 2.02 -8.75 11.97
CA VAL A 6 0.95 -8.91 10.99
C VAL A 6 -0.37 -8.56 11.64
N LEU A 7 -0.93 -7.42 11.25
CA LEU A 7 -2.20 -6.94 11.79
C LEU A 7 -3.39 -7.81 11.31
N SER A 8 -4.42 -7.86 12.15
CA SER A 8 -5.74 -8.36 11.77
C SER A 8 -6.61 -7.17 11.39
N TYR A 9 -7.37 -7.31 10.32
CA TYR A 9 -8.32 -6.31 9.83
C TYR A 9 -9.44 -7.03 9.10
N GLU A 10 -10.62 -6.40 9.02
CA GLU A 10 -11.86 -7.06 8.60
C GLU A 10 -11.76 -7.62 7.16
N GLU A 11 -11.35 -6.81 6.20
CA GLU A 11 -11.26 -7.17 4.78
C GLU A 11 -9.98 -7.94 4.41
N LYS A 12 -9.35 -8.65 5.36
CA LYS A 12 -8.07 -9.33 5.13
C LYS A 12 -8.11 -10.33 3.99
N ALA A 13 -9.14 -11.15 3.95
CA ALA A 13 -9.35 -12.15 2.90
C ALA A 13 -10.05 -11.58 1.65
N THR A 14 -10.52 -10.33 1.68
CA THR A 14 -11.25 -9.71 0.58
C THR A 14 -10.29 -9.34 -0.56
N CYS A 15 -10.75 -9.55 -1.81
CA CYS A 15 -10.03 -9.16 -3.01
C CYS A 15 -9.78 -7.64 -3.06
N CYS A 16 -8.72 -7.19 -3.73
CA CYS A 16 -8.44 -5.75 -3.94
C CYS A 16 -9.30 -5.11 -5.05
N GLY A 17 -10.07 -5.88 -5.82
CA GLY A 17 -10.92 -5.36 -6.90
C GLY A 17 -10.20 -5.05 -8.22
N ALA A 18 -8.87 -5.15 -8.32
CA ALA A 18 -8.11 -4.72 -9.50
C ALA A 18 -8.54 -5.38 -10.83
N THR A 19 -8.90 -6.68 -10.81
CA THR A 19 -9.18 -7.44 -12.03
C THR A 19 -10.42 -6.96 -12.77
N ALA A 20 -11.39 -6.40 -12.06
CA ALA A 20 -12.61 -5.94 -12.70
C ALA A 20 -12.49 -4.48 -13.21
N MET A 21 -11.34 -3.80 -12.99
CA MET A 21 -11.01 -2.55 -13.69
C MET A 21 -10.98 -2.73 -15.21
N LYS A 22 -10.84 -3.97 -15.71
CA LYS A 22 -10.91 -4.28 -17.15
C LYS A 22 -12.28 -4.01 -17.77
N TRP A 23 -13.30 -3.83 -16.95
CA TRP A 23 -14.68 -3.63 -17.39
C TRP A 23 -15.14 -2.21 -17.01
N PRO A 24 -15.30 -1.29 -17.97
CA PRO A 24 -15.59 0.12 -17.68
C PRO A 24 -16.84 0.34 -16.81
N TRP A 25 -17.86 -0.49 -16.97
CA TRP A 25 -19.10 -0.46 -16.17
C TRP A 25 -18.94 -1.02 -14.74
N VAL A 26 -17.84 -1.72 -14.45
CA VAL A 26 -17.54 -2.29 -13.13
C VAL A 26 -16.55 -1.40 -12.36
N LEU A 27 -15.96 -0.38 -13.00
CA LEU A 27 -15.11 0.61 -12.32
C LEU A 27 -15.85 1.30 -11.16
N GLU A 28 -17.15 1.57 -11.32
CA GLU A 28 -17.98 2.13 -10.24
C GLU A 28 -18.22 1.12 -9.10
N ALA A 29 -18.28 -0.18 -9.39
CA ALA A 29 -18.59 -1.24 -8.42
C ALA A 29 -17.38 -1.78 -7.64
N LEU A 30 -16.15 -1.61 -8.14
CA LEU A 30 -14.91 -2.08 -7.47
C LEU A 30 -14.25 -1.03 -6.61
N SER A 31 -14.61 0.23 -6.84
CA SER A 31 -14.28 1.32 -5.94
C SER A 31 -14.76 1.00 -4.50
N PRO A 32 -16.02 0.58 -4.25
CA PRO A 32 -16.47 0.16 -2.92
C PRO A 32 -15.62 -0.91 -2.24
N VAL A 33 -15.28 -2.00 -2.94
CA VAL A 33 -14.50 -3.11 -2.35
C VAL A 33 -13.08 -2.64 -2.00
N SER A 34 -12.46 -1.88 -2.91
CA SER A 34 -11.11 -1.33 -2.70
C SER A 34 -11.12 -0.31 -1.55
N ARG A 35 -12.14 0.55 -1.49
CA ARG A 35 -12.32 1.57 -0.44
C ARG A 35 -12.51 0.92 0.92
N LEU A 36 -13.40 -0.07 1.03
CA LEU A 36 -13.58 -0.83 2.28
C LEU A 36 -12.28 -1.47 2.76
N LYS A 37 -11.56 -2.13 1.84
CA LYS A 37 -10.27 -2.76 2.16
C LYS A 37 -9.21 -1.75 2.61
N VAL A 38 -9.16 -0.57 1.99
CA VAL A 38 -8.25 0.51 2.39
C VAL A 38 -8.65 1.07 3.75
N THR A 39 -9.93 1.36 3.96
CA THR A 39 -10.45 1.88 5.24
C THR A 39 -10.08 0.96 6.39
N SER A 40 -10.30 -0.35 6.28
CA SER A 40 -9.96 -1.24 7.39
C SER A 40 -8.47 -1.45 7.62
N MET A 41 -7.62 -1.26 6.60
CA MET A 41 -6.17 -1.22 6.79
C MET A 41 -5.74 0.04 7.56
N VAL A 42 -6.41 1.17 7.30
CA VAL A 42 -6.19 2.44 8.02
C VAL A 42 -6.71 2.32 9.45
N ASP A 43 -7.91 1.77 9.66
CA ASP A 43 -8.51 1.56 10.98
C ASP A 43 -7.69 0.59 11.85
N ALA A 44 -6.99 -0.36 11.22
CA ALA A 44 -6.06 -1.25 11.90
C ALA A 44 -4.70 -0.59 12.24
N ASP A 45 -4.50 0.67 11.86
CA ASP A 45 -3.28 1.47 12.03
C ASP A 45 -2.02 0.79 11.43
N ALA A 46 -2.13 0.35 10.17
CA ALA A 46 -0.99 -0.21 9.47
C ALA A 46 0.07 0.86 9.08
N ASP A 47 1.34 0.56 9.32
CA ASP A 47 2.48 1.37 8.84
C ASP A 47 2.86 1.09 7.38
N LEU A 48 2.53 -0.12 6.92
CA LEU A 48 2.94 -0.65 5.61
C LEU A 48 1.94 -1.70 5.13
N ILE A 49 1.56 -1.62 3.85
CA ILE A 49 0.80 -2.66 3.17
C ILE A 49 1.76 -3.48 2.31
N LEU A 50 1.80 -4.79 2.54
CA LEU A 50 2.61 -5.72 1.74
C LEU A 50 1.71 -6.56 0.84
N VAL A 51 1.99 -6.55 -0.47
CA VAL A 51 1.26 -7.33 -1.47
C VAL A 51 2.19 -8.17 -2.32
N MET A 52 1.66 -9.23 -2.92
CA MET A 52 2.39 -10.16 -3.80
C MET A 52 1.93 -10.07 -5.27
N CYS A 53 1.11 -9.08 -5.60
CA CYS A 53 0.54 -8.90 -6.93
C CYS A 53 0.64 -7.43 -7.32
N THR A 54 1.22 -7.15 -8.48
CA THR A 54 1.42 -5.80 -9.00
C THR A 54 0.09 -5.08 -9.27
N ALA A 55 -0.96 -5.81 -9.65
CA ALA A 55 -2.29 -5.24 -9.81
C ALA A 55 -2.89 -4.82 -8.47
N CYS A 56 -2.66 -5.59 -7.39
CA CYS A 56 -3.07 -5.18 -6.04
C CYS A 56 -2.33 -3.93 -5.58
N GLN A 57 -1.03 -3.85 -5.85
CA GLN A 57 -0.23 -2.68 -5.49
C GLN A 57 -0.79 -1.42 -6.13
N LEU A 58 -0.93 -1.42 -7.46
CA LEU A 58 -1.45 -0.27 -8.20
C LEU A 58 -2.87 0.12 -7.74
N MET A 59 -3.74 -0.87 -7.52
CA MET A 59 -5.11 -0.61 -7.14
C MET A 59 -5.20 0.03 -5.75
N ILE A 60 -4.54 -0.54 -4.74
CA ILE A 60 -4.57 -0.02 -3.37
C ILE A 60 -3.89 1.36 -3.30
N ASP A 61 -2.74 1.52 -3.96
CA ASP A 61 -2.01 2.79 -4.03
C ASP A 61 -2.86 3.91 -4.66
N LYS A 62 -3.52 3.61 -5.80
CA LYS A 62 -4.44 4.55 -6.46
C LYS A 62 -5.68 4.85 -5.62
N THR A 63 -6.30 3.85 -5.00
CA THR A 63 -7.49 4.05 -4.18
C THR A 63 -7.20 4.98 -3.00
N GLN A 64 -6.09 4.77 -2.29
CA GLN A 64 -5.68 5.65 -1.20
C GLN A 64 -5.46 7.08 -1.67
N TYR A 65 -4.75 7.26 -2.79
CA TYR A 65 -4.52 8.58 -3.38
C TYR A 65 -5.84 9.30 -3.67
N GLN A 66 -6.80 8.62 -4.30
CA GLN A 66 -8.10 9.19 -4.63
C GLN A 66 -8.97 9.49 -3.40
N MET A 67 -9.02 8.57 -2.43
CA MET A 67 -9.80 8.77 -1.20
C MET A 67 -9.25 9.93 -0.37
N ARG A 68 -7.92 10.07 -0.29
CA ARG A 68 -7.28 11.22 0.37
C ARG A 68 -7.68 12.54 -0.30
N ASP A 69 -7.63 12.61 -1.63
CA ASP A 69 -8.02 13.83 -2.37
C ASP A 69 -9.51 14.18 -2.19
N LEU A 70 -10.36 13.19 -1.89
CA LEU A 70 -11.77 13.37 -1.54
C LEU A 70 -12.01 13.72 -0.05
N GLY A 71 -10.96 13.73 0.78
CA GLY A 71 -11.08 13.99 2.22
C GLY A 71 -11.68 12.82 3.02
N GLU A 72 -11.60 11.60 2.49
CA GLU A 72 -12.18 10.39 3.09
C GLU A 72 -11.18 9.58 3.92
N LEU A 73 -9.91 9.96 3.89
CA LEU A 73 -8.83 9.34 4.67
C LEU A 73 -7.99 10.40 5.36
N ASP A 74 -7.77 10.22 6.66
CA ASP A 74 -6.88 11.05 7.47
C ASP A 74 -5.40 10.67 7.30
N LYS A 75 -5.14 9.43 6.87
CA LYS A 75 -3.79 8.85 6.68
C LYS A 75 -3.78 7.97 5.44
N VAL A 76 -2.64 7.95 4.76
CA VAL A 76 -2.34 7.02 3.66
C VAL A 76 -1.16 6.14 4.05
N ILE A 77 -1.16 4.90 3.56
CA ILE A 77 -0.21 3.86 3.94
C ILE A 77 0.59 3.42 2.70
N PRO A 78 1.92 3.45 2.73
CA PRO A 78 2.75 2.97 1.62
C PRO A 78 2.47 1.49 1.28
N VAL A 79 2.43 1.18 -0.02
CA VAL A 79 2.13 -0.18 -0.53
C VAL A 79 3.34 -0.78 -1.23
N LEU A 80 3.93 -1.82 -0.65
CA LEU A 80 5.06 -2.53 -1.25
C LEU A 80 4.66 -3.83 -1.94
N HIS A 81 5.26 -4.09 -3.10
CA HIS A 81 5.41 -5.46 -3.57
C HIS A 81 6.38 -6.23 -2.67
N VAL A 82 6.16 -7.54 -2.55
CA VAL A 82 7.09 -8.45 -1.85
C VAL A 82 8.52 -8.36 -2.40
N SER A 83 8.69 -8.15 -3.70
CA SER A 83 10.03 -7.96 -4.29
C SER A 83 10.70 -6.67 -3.83
N GLN A 84 9.94 -5.59 -3.61
CA GLN A 84 10.47 -4.33 -3.10
C GLN A 84 10.92 -4.50 -1.65
N LEU A 85 10.12 -5.19 -0.82
CA LEU A 85 10.52 -5.52 0.55
C LEU A 85 11.80 -6.39 0.58
N VAL A 86 11.89 -7.38 -0.31
CA VAL A 86 13.10 -8.23 -0.43
C VAL A 86 14.31 -7.39 -0.85
N GLY A 87 14.18 -6.51 -1.84
CA GLY A 87 15.26 -5.61 -2.24
C GLY A 87 15.77 -4.74 -1.08
N LEU A 88 14.85 -4.13 -0.33
CA LEU A 88 15.20 -3.35 0.87
C LEU A 88 15.89 -4.21 1.93
N ALA A 89 15.46 -5.45 2.14
CA ALA A 89 16.08 -6.37 3.09
C ALA A 89 17.49 -6.81 2.66
N LEU A 90 17.77 -6.80 1.36
CA LEU A 90 19.10 -7.07 0.78
C LEU A 90 20.01 -5.83 0.75
N GLY A 91 19.52 -4.66 1.18
CA GLY A 91 20.29 -3.41 1.24
C GLY A 91 20.28 -2.60 -0.06
N PHE A 92 19.34 -2.86 -0.97
CA PHE A 92 19.18 -2.04 -2.18
C PHE A 92 18.65 -0.63 -1.85
N HIS A 93 19.08 0.36 -2.63
CA HIS A 93 18.74 1.75 -2.40
C HIS A 93 17.24 2.02 -2.67
N PRO A 94 16.50 2.65 -1.73
CA PRO A 94 15.04 2.82 -1.84
C PRO A 94 14.58 3.55 -3.11
N VAL A 95 15.36 4.53 -3.57
CA VAL A 95 15.05 5.34 -4.76
C VAL A 95 15.59 4.70 -6.02
N GLU A 96 16.92 4.60 -6.14
CA GLU A 96 17.62 4.13 -7.35
C GLU A 96 17.30 2.69 -7.73
N ASP A 97 17.29 1.76 -6.78
CA ASP A 97 17.13 0.33 -7.08
C ASP A 97 15.68 -0.16 -6.92
N VAL A 98 14.98 0.32 -5.89
CA VAL A 98 13.65 -0.19 -5.49
C VAL A 98 12.50 0.64 -6.08
N GLY A 99 12.76 1.90 -6.45
CA GLY A 99 11.80 2.77 -7.12
C GLY A 99 10.64 3.25 -6.24
N LEU A 100 10.83 3.41 -4.93
CA LEU A 100 9.75 3.80 -4.00
C LEU A 100 9.20 5.22 -4.25
N HIS A 101 10.00 6.09 -4.85
CA HIS A 101 9.60 7.45 -5.24
C HIS A 101 8.57 7.50 -6.39
N LEU A 102 8.33 6.37 -7.07
CA LEU A 102 7.38 6.27 -8.17
C LEU A 102 5.95 5.90 -7.71
N HIS A 103 5.76 5.64 -6.41
CA HIS A 103 4.45 5.29 -5.85
C HIS A 103 3.59 6.56 -5.73
N LEU A 104 2.27 6.41 -5.86
CA LEU A 104 1.32 7.51 -5.62
C LEU A 104 1.27 7.88 -4.14
N VAL A 105 1.47 6.89 -3.27
CA VAL A 105 1.69 7.03 -1.83
C VAL A 105 3.10 6.54 -1.51
N PRO A 106 4.13 7.41 -1.60
CA PRO A 106 5.50 7.02 -1.27
C PRO A 106 5.67 6.84 0.25
N PRO A 107 6.68 6.05 0.69
CA PRO A 107 7.15 6.06 2.07
C PRO A 107 7.50 7.47 2.54
N LYS A 108 7.36 7.72 3.85
CA LYS A 108 7.49 9.07 4.43
C LYS A 108 8.89 9.65 4.29
N ASP A 109 9.91 8.85 4.58
CA ASP A 109 11.31 9.26 4.50
C ASP A 109 12.08 8.35 3.54
N LEU A 110 12.21 8.79 2.28
CA LEU A 110 12.98 8.06 1.26
C LEU A 110 14.51 8.14 1.47
N SER A 111 14.98 9.00 2.38
CA SER A 111 16.40 9.11 2.74
C SER A 111 16.81 8.13 3.85
N ALA A 112 15.84 7.48 4.49
CA ALA A 112 16.12 6.55 5.57
C ALA A 112 16.94 5.35 5.11
N THR A 113 17.97 5.04 5.89
CA THR A 113 18.90 3.92 5.64
C THR A 113 18.40 2.58 6.19
N SER A 114 17.22 2.56 6.82
CA SER A 114 16.62 1.36 7.40
C SER A 114 15.15 1.23 7.05
N ILE A 115 14.67 -0.01 6.91
CA ILE A 115 13.25 -0.32 6.65
C ILE A 115 12.35 0.34 7.70
N LYS A 116 12.76 0.36 8.98
CA LYS A 116 11.97 1.03 10.03
C LYS A 116 11.85 2.54 9.80
N GLY A 117 12.93 3.20 9.38
CA GLY A 117 12.91 4.64 9.10
C GLY A 117 12.07 5.02 7.89
N LEU A 118 11.92 4.12 6.91
CA LEU A 118 11.07 4.36 5.73
C LEU A 118 9.57 4.49 6.10
N PHE A 119 9.11 3.77 7.14
CA PHE A 119 7.67 3.53 7.38
C PHE A 119 7.15 3.98 8.74
N LYS A 120 7.98 4.18 9.76
CA LYS A 120 7.51 4.50 11.11
C LYS A 120 7.32 6.02 11.31
N GLU A 121 6.28 6.40 12.06
CA GLU A 121 6.24 7.72 12.73
C GLU A 121 7.25 7.75 13.89
N ALA A 122 7.86 8.91 14.11
CA ALA A 122 8.61 9.21 15.33
C ALA A 122 7.62 9.44 16.48
#